data_AF-A0A920EZN6-F1
#
_entry.id   AF-A0A920EZN6-F1
#
_cell.length_a   1.000
_cell.length_b   1.000
_cell.length_c   1.000
_cell.angle_alpha   90.00
_cell.angle_beta   90.00
_cell.angle_gamma   90.00
#
_symmetry.space_group_name_H-M   'P 1'
#
loop_
_entity.id
_entity.type
_entity.pdbx_description
1 polymer ?
#
loop_
_entity_poly.entity_id
_entity_poly.type
_entity_poly.pdbx_seq_one_letter_code
_entity_poly.pdbx_strand_id
1 'polypeptide(L)'
;MPLTVQWPNGPTRGKDVFIPLSFIIGEKNGLGNGWRMLMECLSAGRAISLPSSNAGIAQLAVKTVGAYSRIRTQFNTSISNFEGVAEKLGKIAIECYAIDSTRKLAASAIDLGEKPSVISAIAKVHSTEKAREIVTMGMDVIGGKGICHGPSNFLAEAHIQTPISITVEGANILTKSLIIFGQGSVRCHPYLYEIIKAAENPDQEKGLETFDLLFKKQSINLIKNLSFNLLSGLSGYVSFENKSMVGDECLSLYKGVNRYSRILSTVADVCLFSMAGNLKRKELISGRLGDILSNLFIASACLKQYYDGAKSADDIRLTKAACETCFYEIEKSFANIFANLSNPFIRYGLRLVTFPLGFHKKPPKDTDVIAIAGLITAKTNLRENLTSSVFVPEKVLKSKTRYEPVFCIEKALDAVISCEPIDKKIKQAEKKGRFVNNPNANVRDIAEEAFKLGIISDEELTLVKKRDELRNLVIHVDEFDSSLSKIKKPNQKSTRKSA
;
A
#
# COMPACT_ATOMS: atom_id res chain seq x y z
N MET A 1 23.90 12.07 -5.88
CA MET A 1 22.90 11.55 -4.93
C MET A 1 21.71 11.06 -5.74
N PRO A 2 21.24 9.81 -5.57
CA PRO A 2 20.02 9.35 -6.23
C PRO A 2 18.83 10.16 -5.69
N LEU A 3 18.20 10.97 -6.54
CA LEU A 3 16.97 11.73 -6.23
C LEU A 3 16.96 12.34 -4.82
N THR A 4 17.89 13.26 -4.54
CA THR A 4 18.09 13.97 -3.25
C THR A 4 18.43 13.13 -2.02
N VAL A 5 18.43 11.79 -2.09
CA VAL A 5 18.75 10.97 -0.92
C VAL A 5 20.24 10.81 -0.69
N GLN A 6 20.63 10.96 0.57
CA GLN A 6 22.01 10.93 1.01
C GLN A 6 22.47 9.52 1.38
N TRP A 7 22.71 8.67 0.39
CA TRP A 7 23.52 7.45 0.59
C TRP A 7 24.62 7.32 -0.47
N PRO A 8 25.74 6.65 -0.15
CA PRO A 8 26.80 6.38 -1.11
C PRO A 8 26.28 5.50 -2.25
N ASN A 9 26.35 6.00 -3.48
CA ASN A 9 25.97 5.25 -4.68
C ASN A 9 27.00 5.47 -5.78
N GLY A 10 27.46 4.38 -6.40
CA GLY A 10 28.44 4.43 -7.48
C GLY A 10 29.12 3.07 -7.71
N PRO A 11 29.83 2.91 -8.83
CA PRO A 11 30.60 1.70 -9.08
C PRO A 11 31.74 1.57 -8.07
N THR A 12 31.90 0.38 -7.50
CA THR A 12 33.12 0.00 -6.77
C THR A 12 34.24 -0.18 -7.79
N ARG A 13 35.43 0.38 -7.52
CA ARG A 13 36.59 0.31 -8.42
C ARG A 13 37.83 -0.15 -7.67
N GLY A 14 38.64 -0.96 -8.32
CA GLY A 14 39.95 -1.37 -7.83
C GLY A 14 40.78 -1.94 -8.97
N LYS A 15 42.12 -1.87 -8.83
CA LYS A 15 43.09 -2.47 -9.75
C LYS A 15 43.95 -3.41 -8.90
N ASP A 16 44.16 -4.64 -9.39
CA ASP A 16 44.95 -5.67 -8.72
C ASP A 16 44.51 -5.91 -7.25
N VAL A 17 43.19 -5.97 -7.03
CA VAL A 17 42.60 -6.15 -5.70
C VAL A 17 42.85 -7.56 -5.20
N PHE A 18 43.70 -7.70 -4.20
CA PHE A 18 43.89 -8.95 -3.49
C PHE A 18 42.73 -9.21 -2.52
N ILE A 19 42.07 -10.37 -2.67
CA ILE A 19 41.02 -10.85 -1.75
C ILE A 19 41.51 -12.16 -1.13
N PRO A 20 41.84 -12.20 0.17
CA PRO A 20 42.21 -13.43 0.87
C PRO A 20 41.09 -14.48 0.81
N LEU A 21 41.43 -15.78 0.80
CA LEU A 21 40.43 -16.86 0.85
C LEU A 21 39.53 -16.79 2.10
N SER A 22 40.06 -16.29 3.21
CA SER A 22 39.31 -16.06 4.45
C SER A 22 38.24 -14.98 4.33
N PHE A 23 38.26 -14.15 3.27
CA PHE A 23 37.25 -13.12 3.03
C PHE A 23 36.06 -13.65 2.21
N ILE A 24 36.16 -14.87 1.68
CA ILE A 24 35.04 -15.51 0.99
C ILE A 24 34.00 -15.88 2.05
N ILE A 25 32.73 -15.50 1.81
CA ILE A 25 31.63 -15.83 2.72
C ILE A 25 31.47 -17.36 2.75
N GLY A 26 31.64 -17.98 3.91
CA GLY A 26 31.71 -19.45 4.04
C GLY A 26 33.06 -20.05 3.68
N GLU A 27 34.10 -19.21 3.54
CA GLU A 27 35.48 -19.57 3.23
C GLU A 27 35.58 -20.54 2.06
N LYS A 28 36.35 -21.63 2.20
CA LYS A 28 36.53 -22.64 1.16
C LYS A 28 35.21 -23.30 0.75
N ASN A 29 34.29 -23.51 1.71
CA ASN A 29 32.98 -24.12 1.44
C ASN A 29 32.02 -23.16 0.70
N GLY A 30 32.29 -21.85 0.77
CA GLY A 30 31.54 -20.82 0.09
C GLY A 30 31.87 -20.65 -1.40
N LEU A 31 32.98 -21.25 -1.86
CA LEU A 31 33.39 -21.19 -3.26
C LEU A 31 32.28 -21.71 -4.18
N GLY A 32 31.98 -20.96 -5.24
CA GLY A 32 30.94 -21.29 -6.22
C GLY A 32 29.49 -21.03 -5.75
N ASN A 33 29.25 -20.67 -4.49
CA ASN A 33 27.90 -20.49 -3.94
C ASN A 33 27.35 -19.06 -4.03
N GLY A 34 28.09 -18.11 -4.63
CA GLY A 34 27.75 -16.68 -4.60
C GLY A 34 26.37 -16.33 -5.15
N TRP A 35 25.91 -17.01 -6.22
CA TRP A 35 24.56 -16.79 -6.76
C TRP A 35 23.46 -17.21 -5.79
N ARG A 36 23.61 -18.38 -5.15
CA ARG A 36 22.65 -18.86 -4.14
C ARG A 36 22.58 -17.91 -2.95
N MET A 37 23.75 -17.49 -2.44
CA MET A 37 23.84 -16.53 -1.34
C MET A 37 23.18 -15.19 -1.68
N LEU A 38 23.43 -14.66 -2.88
CA LEU A 38 22.79 -13.43 -3.37
C LEU A 38 21.27 -13.54 -3.40
N MET A 39 20.74 -14.65 -3.91
CA MET A 39 19.29 -14.87 -4.00
C MET A 39 18.64 -15.03 -2.63
N GLU A 40 19.31 -15.70 -1.69
CA GLU A 40 18.85 -15.83 -0.30
C GLU A 40 18.78 -14.46 0.39
N CYS A 41 19.86 -13.67 0.32
CA CYS A 41 19.89 -12.32 0.90
C CYS A 41 18.83 -11.41 0.28
N LEU A 42 18.67 -11.46 -1.04
CA LEU A 42 17.72 -10.61 -1.76
C LEU A 42 16.26 -10.98 -1.42
N SER A 43 15.96 -12.26 -1.21
CA SER A 43 14.62 -12.70 -0.78
C SER A 43 14.25 -12.15 0.61
N ALA A 44 15.20 -12.15 1.55
CA ALA A 44 14.97 -11.60 2.88
C ALA A 44 14.84 -10.07 2.85
N GLY A 45 15.73 -9.38 2.14
CA GLY A 45 15.71 -7.92 1.99
C GLY A 45 14.37 -7.40 1.43
N ARG A 46 13.87 -8.04 0.37
CA ARG A 46 12.59 -7.68 -0.27
C ARG A 46 11.37 -7.82 0.64
N ALA A 47 11.39 -8.76 1.58
CA ALA A 47 10.27 -8.96 2.50
C ALA A 47 10.26 -7.99 3.67
N ILE A 48 11.43 -7.47 4.07
CA ILE A 48 11.58 -6.67 5.29
C ILE A 48 11.74 -5.18 4.95
N SER A 49 12.79 -4.82 4.21
CA SER A 49 13.29 -3.44 4.12
C SER A 49 12.32 -2.52 3.38
N LEU A 50 12.05 -2.81 2.10
CA LEU A 50 11.19 -1.97 1.26
C LEU A 50 9.72 -1.99 1.72
N PRO A 51 9.11 -3.14 2.09
CA PRO A 51 7.76 -3.14 2.63
C PRO A 51 7.62 -2.34 3.93
N SER A 52 8.60 -2.42 4.83
CA SER A 52 8.55 -1.68 6.11
C SER A 52 8.72 -0.17 5.91
N SER A 53 9.66 0.25 5.06
CA SER A 53 9.86 1.69 4.79
C SER A 53 8.64 2.31 4.10
N ASN A 54 8.03 1.59 3.15
CA ASN A 54 6.84 2.08 2.43
C ASN A 54 5.58 2.01 3.30
N ALA A 55 5.48 1.07 4.24
CA ALA A 55 4.46 1.11 5.28
C ALA A 55 4.64 2.34 6.19
N GLY A 56 5.86 2.66 6.61
CA GLY A 56 6.14 3.88 7.38
C GLY A 56 5.69 5.15 6.65
N ILE A 57 5.98 5.25 5.34
CA ILE A 57 5.51 6.35 4.48
C ILE A 57 3.98 6.39 4.42
N ALA A 58 3.32 5.26 4.24
CA ALA A 58 1.86 5.18 4.18
C ALA A 58 1.20 5.62 5.50
N GLN A 59 1.74 5.15 6.63
CA GLN A 59 1.26 5.54 7.97
C GLN A 59 1.51 7.03 8.23
N LEU A 60 2.65 7.57 7.83
CA LEU A 60 2.95 9.00 7.91
C LEU A 60 1.92 9.82 7.12
N ALA A 61 1.58 9.38 5.90
CA ALA A 61 0.57 10.04 5.08
C ALA A 61 -0.82 10.00 5.73
N VAL A 62 -1.25 8.86 6.27
CA VAL A 62 -2.51 8.77 7.04
C VAL A 62 -2.52 9.78 8.18
N LYS A 63 -1.45 9.80 9.01
CA LYS A 63 -1.38 10.66 10.19
C LYS A 63 -1.44 12.14 9.81
N THR A 64 -0.61 12.54 8.87
CA THR A 64 -0.39 13.94 8.51
C THR A 64 -1.45 14.49 7.57
N VAL A 65 -1.79 13.80 6.48
CA VAL A 65 -2.73 14.29 5.46
C VAL A 65 -4.16 14.29 6.02
N GLY A 66 -4.54 13.27 6.78
CA GLY A 66 -5.83 13.23 7.47
C GLY A 66 -6.01 14.42 8.40
N ALA A 67 -5.03 14.68 9.27
CA ALA A 67 -5.04 15.82 10.16
C ALA A 67 -5.00 17.17 9.42
N TYR A 68 -4.12 17.32 8.43
CA TYR A 68 -4.02 18.54 7.61
C TYR A 68 -5.35 18.88 6.94
N SER A 69 -6.05 17.88 6.40
CA SER A 69 -7.35 18.08 5.77
C SER A 69 -8.41 18.60 6.74
N ARG A 70 -8.34 18.21 8.03
CA ARG A 70 -9.22 18.74 9.07
C ARG A 70 -8.86 20.19 9.41
N ILE A 71 -7.57 20.48 9.52
CA ILE A 71 -7.02 21.78 9.92
C ILE A 71 -7.24 22.87 8.86
N ARG A 72 -7.09 22.51 7.58
CA ARG A 72 -7.21 23.45 6.46
C ARG A 72 -8.67 23.78 6.18
N THR A 73 -8.99 25.07 6.19
CA THR A 73 -10.32 25.61 5.83
C THR A 73 -10.27 26.25 4.44
N GLN A 74 -11.28 25.97 3.62
CA GLN A 74 -11.54 26.65 2.35
C GLN A 74 -13.06 26.70 2.13
N PHE A 75 -13.57 27.76 1.49
CA PHE A 75 -15.02 27.97 1.31
C PHE A 75 -15.81 27.83 2.64
N ASN A 76 -15.29 28.44 3.72
CA ASN A 76 -15.88 28.45 5.07
C ASN A 76 -16.11 27.07 5.73
N THR A 77 -15.44 26.02 5.24
CA THR A 77 -15.51 24.67 5.80
C THR A 77 -14.15 24.00 5.78
N SER A 78 -13.97 22.99 6.65
CA SER A 78 -12.77 22.15 6.62
C SER A 78 -12.70 21.41 5.28
N ILE A 79 -11.51 21.29 4.68
CA ILE A 79 -11.39 20.61 3.39
C ILE A 79 -11.70 19.12 3.50
N SER A 80 -11.63 18.53 4.71
CA SER A 80 -12.07 17.15 4.97
C SER A 80 -13.55 16.92 4.67
N ASN A 81 -14.37 17.98 4.60
CA ASN A 81 -15.80 17.89 4.34
C ASN A 81 -16.14 17.83 2.84
N PHE A 82 -15.17 18.00 1.93
CA PHE A 82 -15.39 17.84 0.49
C PHE A 82 -15.22 16.38 0.08
N GLU A 83 -16.21 15.82 -0.62
CA GLU A 83 -16.19 14.42 -1.04
C GLU A 83 -14.96 14.06 -1.89
N GLY A 84 -14.51 14.95 -2.79
CA GLY A 84 -13.31 14.72 -3.59
C GLY A 84 -12.01 14.65 -2.76
N VAL A 85 -11.97 15.28 -1.58
CA VAL A 85 -10.86 15.13 -0.62
C VAL A 85 -11.06 13.85 0.19
N ALA A 86 -12.28 13.59 0.67
CA ALA A 86 -12.62 12.40 1.42
C ALA A 86 -12.35 11.10 0.62
N GLU A 87 -12.59 11.10 -0.70
CA GLU A 87 -12.27 9.97 -1.57
C GLU A 87 -10.77 9.60 -1.51
N LYS A 88 -9.89 10.60 -1.64
CA LYS A 88 -8.43 10.39 -1.55
C LYS A 88 -8.02 9.94 -0.16
N LEU A 89 -8.55 10.56 0.89
CA LEU A 89 -8.28 10.19 2.28
C LEU A 89 -8.70 8.75 2.60
N GLY A 90 -9.88 8.33 2.15
CA GLY A 90 -10.37 6.97 2.33
C GLY A 90 -9.48 5.95 1.61
N LYS A 91 -9.08 6.25 0.36
CA LYS A 91 -8.12 5.42 -0.39
C LYS A 91 -6.77 5.31 0.31
N ILE A 92 -6.22 6.43 0.80
CA ILE A 92 -4.96 6.45 1.58
C ILE A 92 -5.05 5.51 2.79
N ALA A 93 -6.14 5.56 3.56
CA ALA A 93 -6.33 4.69 4.71
C ALA A 93 -6.45 3.20 4.32
N ILE A 94 -7.26 2.90 3.30
CA ILE A 94 -7.48 1.54 2.80
C ILE A 94 -6.17 0.91 2.31
N GLU A 95 -5.40 1.66 1.53
CA GLU A 95 -4.11 1.17 1.01
C GLU A 95 -3.06 1.06 2.11
N CYS A 96 -2.99 2.02 3.04
CA CYS A 96 -2.12 1.93 4.20
C CYS A 96 -2.39 0.64 5.00
N TYR A 97 -3.66 0.32 5.23
CA TYR A 97 -4.04 -0.92 5.92
C TYR A 97 -3.60 -2.17 5.14
N ALA A 98 -3.78 -2.18 3.82
CA ALA A 98 -3.36 -3.28 2.96
C ALA A 98 -1.83 -3.48 2.97
N ILE A 99 -1.06 -2.39 2.88
CA ILE A 99 0.41 -2.42 2.96
C ILE A 99 0.85 -2.96 4.33
N ASP A 100 0.29 -2.42 5.40
CA ASP A 100 0.65 -2.77 6.78
C ASP A 100 0.35 -4.25 7.08
N SER A 101 -0.81 -4.72 6.65
CA SER A 101 -1.23 -6.12 6.76
C SER A 101 -0.27 -7.05 6.02
N THR A 102 0.05 -6.69 4.77
CA THR A 102 0.93 -7.48 3.91
C THR A 102 2.33 -7.60 4.48
N ARG A 103 2.93 -6.49 4.95
CA ARG A 103 4.28 -6.54 5.53
C ARG A 103 4.33 -7.36 6.81
N LYS A 104 3.29 -7.28 7.67
CA LYS A 104 3.25 -8.00 8.94
C LYS A 104 3.19 -9.50 8.69
N LEU A 105 2.30 -9.94 7.81
CA LEU A 105 2.19 -11.35 7.45
C LEU A 105 3.47 -11.88 6.78
N ALA A 106 4.08 -11.10 5.90
CA ALA A 106 5.35 -11.48 5.25
C ALA A 106 6.51 -11.58 6.25
N ALA A 107 6.62 -10.63 7.19
CA ALA A 107 7.63 -10.65 8.24
C ALA A 107 7.42 -11.86 9.18
N SER A 108 6.18 -12.16 9.58
CA SER A 108 5.89 -13.32 10.42
C SER A 108 6.30 -14.64 9.78
N ALA A 109 6.22 -14.79 8.45
CA ALA A 109 6.75 -15.98 7.79
C ALA A 109 8.27 -16.11 7.98
N ILE A 110 9.01 -15.00 7.93
CA ILE A 110 10.46 -14.99 8.17
C ILE A 110 10.78 -15.31 9.63
N ASP A 111 10.01 -14.75 10.57
CA ASP A 111 10.19 -15.03 12.00
C ASP A 111 9.99 -16.52 12.34
N LEU A 112 9.15 -17.21 11.57
CA LEU A 112 8.95 -18.66 11.65
C LEU A 112 10.09 -19.49 11.01
N GLY A 113 11.12 -18.84 10.45
CA GLY A 113 12.24 -19.49 9.79
C GLY A 113 11.99 -19.86 8.33
N GLU A 114 10.86 -19.45 7.74
CA GLU A 114 10.56 -19.70 6.34
C GLU A 114 11.42 -18.84 5.41
N LYS A 115 11.54 -19.26 4.15
CA LYS A 115 12.23 -18.52 3.09
C LYS A 115 11.25 -18.12 1.98
N PRO A 116 10.35 -17.15 2.23
CA PRO A 116 9.14 -16.99 1.43
C PRO A 116 9.38 -16.12 0.18
N SER A 117 10.02 -16.69 -0.85
CA SER A 117 10.43 -15.92 -2.05
C SER A 117 9.29 -15.24 -2.80
N VAL A 118 8.16 -15.93 -3.00
CA VAL A 118 6.98 -15.39 -3.71
C VAL A 118 6.30 -14.31 -2.89
N ILE A 119 6.10 -14.56 -1.60
CA ILE A 119 5.49 -13.59 -0.67
C ILE A 119 6.37 -12.34 -0.56
N SER A 120 7.70 -12.48 -0.49
CA SER A 120 8.63 -11.35 -0.47
C SER A 120 8.47 -10.46 -1.70
N ALA A 121 8.27 -11.07 -2.87
CA ALA A 121 8.05 -10.36 -4.12
C ALA A 121 6.68 -9.65 -4.14
N ILE A 122 5.62 -10.31 -3.65
CA ILE A 122 4.29 -9.70 -3.50
C ILE A 122 4.37 -8.49 -2.57
N ALA A 123 4.95 -8.66 -1.37
CA ALA A 123 5.10 -7.60 -0.39
C ALA A 123 5.87 -6.42 -0.98
N LYS A 124 7.03 -6.65 -1.62
CA LYS A 124 7.84 -5.60 -2.24
C LYS A 124 7.09 -4.85 -3.33
N VAL A 125 6.53 -5.55 -4.31
CA VAL A 125 5.87 -4.92 -5.46
C VAL A 125 4.68 -4.08 -5.00
N HIS A 126 3.77 -4.68 -4.23
CA HIS A 126 2.51 -4.01 -3.91
C HIS A 126 2.65 -2.93 -2.84
N SER A 127 3.57 -3.08 -1.88
CA SER A 127 3.82 -2.01 -0.90
C SER A 127 4.42 -0.76 -1.54
N THR A 128 5.39 -0.93 -2.44
CA THR A 128 6.10 0.18 -3.09
C THR A 128 5.22 0.92 -4.11
N GLU A 129 4.43 0.19 -4.91
CA GLU A 129 3.48 0.80 -5.85
C GLU A 129 2.37 1.57 -5.12
N LYS A 130 1.76 0.97 -4.10
CA LYS A 130 0.70 1.63 -3.32
C LYS A 130 1.22 2.82 -2.54
N ALA A 131 2.39 2.73 -1.92
CA ALA A 131 2.97 3.89 -1.24
C ALA A 131 3.23 5.06 -2.19
N ARG A 132 3.63 4.79 -3.45
CA ARG A 132 3.75 5.82 -4.48
C ARG A 132 2.41 6.51 -4.76
N GLU A 133 1.33 5.75 -4.87
CA GLU A 133 -0.03 6.28 -5.05
C GLU A 133 -0.49 7.08 -3.82
N ILE A 134 -0.31 6.54 -2.61
CA ILE A 134 -0.62 7.21 -1.33
C ILE A 134 0.07 8.56 -1.24
N VAL A 135 1.37 8.63 -1.49
CA VAL A 135 2.11 9.89 -1.40
C VAL A 135 1.62 10.88 -2.45
N THR A 136 1.37 10.42 -3.68
CA THR A 136 0.84 11.28 -4.75
C THR A 136 -0.53 11.85 -4.39
N MET A 137 -1.46 11.02 -3.89
CA MET A 137 -2.75 11.49 -3.38
C MET A 137 -2.59 12.45 -2.20
N GLY A 138 -1.63 12.17 -1.30
CA GLY A 138 -1.32 13.03 -0.17
C GLY A 138 -0.87 14.42 -0.60
N MET A 139 0.04 14.49 -1.56
CA MET A 139 0.54 15.73 -2.17
C MET A 139 -0.60 16.56 -2.77
N ASP A 140 -1.54 15.91 -3.46
CA ASP A 140 -2.73 16.59 -4.01
C ASP A 140 -3.61 17.21 -2.91
N VAL A 141 -3.84 16.50 -1.81
CA VAL A 141 -4.69 16.97 -0.70
C VAL A 141 -4.05 18.15 0.03
N ILE A 142 -2.72 18.13 0.22
CA ILE A 142 -2.00 19.21 0.92
C ILE A 142 -1.68 20.41 0.01
N GLY A 143 -1.84 20.25 -1.31
CA GLY A 143 -1.85 21.31 -2.31
C GLY A 143 -0.54 22.10 -2.38
N GLY A 144 -0.62 23.43 -2.25
CA GLY A 144 0.55 24.32 -2.27
C GLY A 144 1.65 23.91 -1.30
N LYS A 145 1.28 23.31 -0.16
CA LYS A 145 2.26 22.79 0.80
C LYS A 145 3.02 21.58 0.28
N GLY A 146 2.36 20.72 -0.50
CA GLY A 146 2.98 19.53 -1.10
C GLY A 146 3.99 19.88 -2.17
N ILE A 147 3.71 20.87 -3.02
CA ILE A 147 4.65 21.26 -4.10
C ILE A 147 5.83 22.10 -3.61
N CYS A 148 5.73 22.68 -2.41
CA CYS A 148 6.79 23.49 -1.82
C CYS A 148 7.82 22.59 -1.12
N HIS A 149 8.99 22.37 -1.73
CA HIS A 149 10.05 21.50 -1.18
C HIS A 149 10.89 22.22 -0.11
N GLY A 150 10.26 22.49 1.04
CA GLY A 150 10.90 23.11 2.20
C GLY A 150 10.82 22.27 3.47
N PRO A 151 11.46 22.72 4.55
CA PRO A 151 11.54 21.99 5.82
C PRO A 151 10.19 21.70 6.48
N SER A 152 9.13 22.45 6.14
CA SER A 152 7.79 22.25 6.68
C SER A 152 6.99 21.17 5.94
N ASN A 153 7.48 20.71 4.79
CA ASN A 153 6.82 19.72 3.96
C ASN A 153 7.21 18.29 4.37
N PHE A 154 6.23 17.57 4.92
CA PHE A 154 6.39 16.24 5.48
C PHE A 154 6.23 15.10 4.45
N LEU A 155 5.89 15.39 3.18
CA LEU A 155 5.71 14.38 2.13
C LEU A 155 6.63 14.54 0.91
N ALA A 156 7.21 15.71 0.66
CA ALA A 156 8.01 15.93 -0.56
C ALA A 156 9.19 14.95 -0.71
N GLU A 157 9.95 14.72 0.36
CA GLU A 157 11.07 13.75 0.30
C GLU A 157 10.55 12.33 0.03
N ALA A 158 9.46 11.93 0.66
CA ALA A 158 8.85 10.62 0.37
C ALA A 158 8.45 10.54 -1.11
N HIS A 159 7.86 11.60 -1.69
CA HIS A 159 7.44 11.65 -3.08
C HIS A 159 8.62 11.49 -4.04
N ILE A 160 9.69 12.27 -3.82
CA ILE A 160 10.92 12.22 -4.63
C ILE A 160 11.57 10.83 -4.59
N GLN A 161 11.45 10.13 -3.46
CA GLN A 161 12.07 8.83 -3.23
C GLN A 161 11.28 7.63 -3.79
N THR A 162 9.99 7.81 -4.08
CA THR A 162 9.13 6.71 -4.59
C THR A 162 9.69 5.95 -5.80
N PRO A 163 10.40 6.57 -6.79
CA PRO A 163 10.93 5.82 -7.93
C PRO A 163 12.06 4.85 -7.53
N ILE A 164 12.73 5.09 -6.41
CA ILE A 164 13.85 4.26 -5.97
C ILE A 164 13.33 2.90 -5.52
N SER A 165 12.31 2.88 -4.67
CA SER A 165 11.78 1.64 -4.06
C SER A 165 11.17 0.69 -5.09
N ILE A 166 10.58 1.20 -6.16
CA ILE A 166 10.03 0.39 -7.26
C ILE A 166 11.12 -0.18 -8.19
N THR A 167 12.32 0.41 -8.22
CA THR A 167 13.41 0.02 -9.12
C THR A 167 14.46 -0.87 -8.45
N VAL A 168 14.88 -0.57 -7.21
CA VAL A 168 15.91 -1.34 -6.51
C VAL A 168 15.38 -2.69 -6.02
N GLU A 169 16.31 -3.59 -5.66
CA GLU A 169 16.03 -4.97 -5.20
C GLU A 169 15.24 -5.83 -6.20
N GLY A 170 15.25 -5.43 -7.47
CA GLY A 170 14.50 -6.03 -8.57
C GLY A 170 13.35 -5.12 -9.00
N ALA A 171 13.40 -4.63 -10.24
CA ALA A 171 12.37 -3.76 -10.76
C ALA A 171 10.99 -4.42 -10.69
N ASN A 172 9.97 -3.67 -10.26
CA ASN A 172 8.61 -4.19 -10.11
C ASN A 172 8.07 -4.81 -11.40
N ILE A 173 8.41 -4.20 -12.54
CA ILE A 173 8.02 -4.62 -13.89
C ILE A 173 8.36 -6.10 -14.14
N LEU A 174 9.60 -6.51 -13.83
CA LEU A 174 10.07 -7.88 -14.04
C LEU A 174 9.72 -8.80 -12.87
N THR A 175 9.71 -8.28 -11.65
CA THR A 175 9.37 -9.05 -10.44
C THR A 175 7.97 -9.65 -10.53
N LYS A 176 7.02 -8.86 -11.06
CA LYS A 176 5.63 -9.28 -11.22
C LYS A 176 5.45 -10.44 -12.19
N SER A 177 6.06 -10.38 -13.37
CA SER A 177 5.90 -11.40 -14.41
C SER A 177 6.78 -12.64 -14.20
N LEU A 178 8.01 -12.46 -13.71
CA LEU A 178 9.00 -13.54 -13.62
C LEU A 178 9.03 -14.24 -12.25
N ILE A 179 8.81 -13.50 -11.16
CA ILE A 179 8.94 -14.03 -9.80
C ILE A 179 7.56 -14.41 -9.24
N ILE A 180 6.64 -13.45 -9.12
CA ILE A 180 5.36 -13.68 -8.43
C ILE A 180 4.60 -14.85 -9.05
N PHE A 181 4.32 -14.81 -10.35
CA PHE A 181 3.67 -15.94 -11.02
C PHE A 181 4.64 -16.99 -11.53
N GLY A 182 5.77 -16.60 -12.15
CA GLY A 182 6.71 -17.56 -12.72
C GLY A 182 7.25 -18.57 -11.69
N GLN A 183 7.75 -18.11 -10.54
CA GLN A 183 8.18 -19.00 -9.46
C GLN A 183 6.99 -19.50 -8.63
N GLY A 184 5.96 -18.67 -8.41
CA GLY A 184 4.77 -19.05 -7.66
C GLY A 184 4.00 -20.21 -8.28
N SER A 185 3.82 -20.22 -9.60
CA SER A 185 3.16 -21.32 -10.32
C SER A 185 3.91 -22.64 -10.15
N VAL A 186 5.25 -22.64 -10.08
CA VAL A 186 6.02 -23.86 -9.85
C VAL A 186 5.96 -24.29 -8.38
N ARG A 187 6.19 -23.36 -7.44
CA ARG A 187 6.38 -23.68 -6.02
C ARG A 187 5.08 -23.85 -5.23
N CYS A 188 4.01 -23.16 -5.62
CA CYS A 188 2.73 -23.19 -4.93
C CYS A 188 1.74 -24.18 -5.57
N HIS A 189 2.03 -24.69 -6.77
CA HIS A 189 1.17 -25.68 -7.41
C HIS A 189 1.41 -27.08 -6.81
N PRO A 190 0.36 -27.81 -6.38
CA PRO A 190 0.51 -29.08 -5.68
C PRO A 190 1.29 -30.16 -6.42
N TYR A 191 1.33 -30.08 -7.76
CA TYR A 191 1.90 -31.14 -8.60
C TYR A 191 3.03 -30.67 -9.50
N LEU A 192 3.15 -29.37 -9.82
CA LEU A 192 3.93 -28.93 -10.99
C LEU A 192 5.44 -29.11 -10.77
N TYR A 193 5.91 -28.78 -9.57
CA TYR A 193 7.32 -28.94 -9.21
C TYR A 193 7.76 -30.41 -9.26
N GLU A 194 6.95 -31.32 -8.72
CA GLU A 194 7.25 -32.75 -8.71
C GLU A 194 7.10 -33.37 -10.11
N ILE A 195 6.19 -32.85 -10.95
CA ILE A 195 6.11 -33.22 -12.38
C ILE A 195 7.40 -32.84 -13.12
N ILE A 196 7.94 -31.63 -12.88
CA ILE A 196 9.20 -31.20 -13.48
C ILE A 196 10.35 -32.11 -13.03
N LYS A 197 10.45 -32.42 -11.74
CA LYS A 197 11.45 -33.36 -11.23
C LYS A 197 11.34 -34.76 -11.82
N ALA A 198 10.12 -35.26 -11.99
CA ALA A 198 9.87 -36.57 -12.59
C ALA A 198 10.37 -36.61 -14.04
N ALA A 199 10.18 -35.51 -14.78
CA ALA A 199 10.70 -35.37 -16.15
C ALA A 199 12.24 -35.23 -16.23
N GLU A 200 12.88 -34.74 -15.16
CA GLU A 200 14.34 -34.62 -15.03
C GLU A 200 15.00 -35.87 -14.42
N ASN A 201 14.23 -36.93 -14.15
CA ASN A 201 14.74 -38.14 -13.51
C ASN A 201 15.71 -38.89 -14.46
N PRO A 202 16.94 -39.22 -14.02
CA PRO A 202 17.87 -40.04 -14.81
C PRO A 202 17.31 -41.42 -15.16
N ASP A 203 16.45 -41.99 -14.31
CA ASP A 203 15.70 -43.22 -14.57
C ASP A 203 14.40 -42.88 -15.30
N GLN A 204 14.39 -43.12 -16.61
CA GLN A 204 13.29 -42.74 -17.49
C GLN A 204 11.98 -43.50 -17.19
N GLU A 205 12.05 -44.79 -16.86
CA GLU A 205 10.85 -45.59 -16.58
C GLU A 205 10.19 -45.10 -15.29
N LYS A 206 10.99 -44.96 -14.22
CA LYS A 206 10.49 -44.45 -12.94
C LYS A 206 10.02 -43.00 -13.02
N GLY A 207 10.71 -42.19 -13.84
CA GLY A 207 10.31 -40.82 -14.15
C GLY A 207 8.94 -40.77 -14.82
N LEU A 208 8.71 -41.61 -15.84
CA LEU A 208 7.46 -41.69 -16.57
C LEU A 208 6.29 -42.13 -15.68
N GLU A 209 6.46 -43.18 -14.87
CA GLU A 209 5.42 -43.63 -13.94
C GLU A 209 5.00 -42.54 -12.95
N THR A 210 5.99 -41.83 -12.39
CA THR A 210 5.76 -40.73 -11.44
C THR A 210 5.07 -39.56 -12.13
N PHE A 211 5.48 -39.23 -13.35
CA PHE A 211 4.88 -38.18 -14.17
C PHE A 211 3.40 -38.47 -14.45
N ASP A 212 3.08 -39.68 -14.94
CA ASP A 212 1.69 -40.06 -15.28
C ASP A 212 0.77 -40.03 -14.07
N LEU A 213 1.26 -40.50 -12.92
CA LEU A 213 0.52 -40.45 -11.66
C LEU A 213 0.19 -39.01 -11.25
N LEU A 214 1.19 -38.11 -11.29
CA LEU A 214 1.02 -36.72 -10.90
C LEU A 214 0.16 -35.94 -11.90
N PHE A 215 0.34 -36.19 -13.20
CA PHE A 215 -0.46 -35.59 -14.27
C PHE A 215 -1.93 -36.00 -14.16
N LYS A 216 -2.21 -37.27 -13.83
CA LYS A 216 -3.56 -37.76 -13.54
C LYS A 216 -4.17 -37.03 -12.34
N LYS A 217 -3.41 -36.87 -11.24
CA LYS A 217 -3.87 -36.11 -10.06
C LYS A 217 -4.18 -34.65 -10.39
N GLN A 218 -3.31 -33.98 -11.16
CA GLN A 218 -3.55 -32.61 -11.62
C GLN A 218 -4.81 -32.52 -12.48
N SER A 219 -5.00 -33.45 -13.42
CA SER A 219 -6.17 -33.48 -14.30
C SER A 219 -7.47 -33.68 -13.50
N ILE A 220 -7.49 -34.60 -12.53
CA ILE A 220 -8.63 -34.80 -11.63
C ILE A 220 -8.91 -33.53 -10.82
N ASN A 221 -7.87 -32.87 -10.30
CA ASN A 221 -8.01 -31.62 -9.55
C ASN A 221 -8.57 -30.48 -10.41
N LEU A 222 -8.12 -30.37 -11.67
CA LEU A 222 -8.66 -29.41 -12.62
C LEU A 222 -10.15 -29.65 -12.88
N ILE A 223 -10.55 -30.89 -13.15
CA ILE A 223 -11.97 -31.25 -13.38
C ILE A 223 -12.80 -30.91 -12.14
N LYS A 224 -12.33 -31.29 -10.94
CA LYS A 224 -12.97 -30.95 -9.67
C LYS A 224 -13.17 -29.44 -9.53
N ASN A 225 -12.12 -28.66 -9.76
CA ASN A 225 -12.20 -27.19 -9.66
C ASN A 225 -13.13 -26.58 -10.72
N LEU A 226 -13.15 -27.09 -11.96
CA LEU A 226 -14.10 -26.67 -13.00
C LEU A 226 -15.55 -26.87 -12.55
N SER A 227 -15.88 -28.07 -12.04
CA SER A 227 -17.23 -28.37 -11.55
C SER A 227 -17.63 -27.48 -10.37
N PHE A 228 -16.74 -27.29 -9.39
CA PHE A 228 -17.01 -26.41 -8.25
C PHE A 228 -17.10 -24.93 -8.65
N ASN A 229 -16.31 -24.47 -9.62
CA ASN A 229 -16.37 -23.09 -10.10
C ASN A 229 -17.72 -22.82 -10.79
N LEU A 230 -18.21 -23.74 -11.62
CA LEU A 230 -19.52 -23.61 -12.26
C LEU A 230 -20.64 -23.58 -11.20
N LEU A 231 -20.61 -24.53 -10.26
CA LEU A 231 -21.60 -24.60 -9.18
C LEU A 231 -21.57 -23.33 -8.31
N SER A 232 -20.39 -22.90 -7.89
CA SER A 232 -20.21 -21.67 -7.10
C SER A 232 -20.65 -20.43 -7.90
N GLY A 233 -20.39 -20.45 -9.21
CA GLY A 233 -20.79 -19.44 -10.18
C GLY A 233 -22.28 -19.20 -10.23
N LEU A 234 -23.06 -20.28 -10.30
CA LEU A 234 -24.52 -20.25 -10.45
C LEU A 234 -25.27 -20.15 -9.11
N SER A 235 -24.84 -20.91 -8.10
CA SER A 235 -25.55 -21.01 -6.81
C SER A 235 -25.05 -20.03 -5.74
N GLY A 236 -23.89 -19.41 -5.94
CA GLY A 236 -23.20 -18.65 -4.89
C GLY A 236 -22.61 -19.51 -3.77
N TYR A 237 -22.74 -20.84 -3.85
CA TYR A 237 -22.18 -21.76 -2.86
C TYR A 237 -20.65 -21.69 -2.86
N VAL A 238 -20.06 -21.59 -1.69
CA VAL A 238 -18.61 -21.70 -1.51
C VAL A 238 -18.38 -22.58 -0.30
N SER A 239 -17.82 -23.77 -0.54
CA SER A 239 -17.40 -24.66 0.55
C SER A 239 -16.33 -23.96 1.40
N PHE A 240 -16.58 -23.94 2.71
CA PHE A 240 -15.72 -23.36 3.74
C PHE A 240 -15.81 -24.22 5.02
N GLU A 241 -14.72 -24.91 5.36
CA GLU A 241 -14.70 -25.95 6.41
C GLU A 241 -14.58 -25.40 7.85
N ASN A 242 -14.25 -24.11 8.03
CA ASN A 242 -14.00 -23.51 9.34
C ASN A 242 -14.92 -22.33 9.69
N LYS A 243 -16.23 -22.48 9.43
CA LYS A 243 -17.20 -21.40 9.70
C LYS A 243 -17.20 -20.96 11.18
N SER A 244 -17.00 -21.89 12.11
CA SER A 244 -16.96 -21.61 13.56
C SER A 244 -15.78 -20.75 14.01
N MET A 245 -14.69 -20.70 13.23
CA MET A 245 -13.48 -19.93 13.56
C MET A 245 -13.53 -18.48 13.04
N VAL A 246 -14.58 -18.11 12.30
CA VAL A 246 -14.69 -16.83 11.61
C VAL A 246 -15.99 -16.14 12.02
N GLY A 247 -15.91 -14.88 12.46
CA GLY A 247 -17.08 -14.06 12.74
C GLY A 247 -17.94 -13.85 11.48
N ASP A 248 -19.26 -13.81 11.65
CA ASP A 248 -20.23 -13.73 10.53
C ASP A 248 -19.97 -12.54 9.58
N GLU A 249 -19.47 -11.44 10.13
CA GLU A 249 -19.13 -10.21 9.39
C GLU A 249 -18.00 -10.38 8.34
N CYS A 250 -17.09 -11.32 8.56
CA CYS A 250 -15.97 -11.63 7.67
C CYS A 250 -16.23 -12.85 6.79
N LEU A 251 -17.27 -13.64 7.08
CA LEU A 251 -17.54 -14.90 6.40
C LEU A 251 -17.66 -14.74 4.87
N SER A 252 -18.29 -13.64 4.42
CA SER A 252 -18.41 -13.33 2.98
C SER A 252 -17.05 -13.06 2.33
N LEU A 253 -16.12 -12.43 3.05
CA LEU A 253 -14.77 -12.14 2.58
C LEU A 253 -13.93 -13.42 2.49
N TYR A 254 -13.96 -14.28 3.51
CA TYR A 254 -13.29 -15.58 3.48
C TYR A 254 -13.81 -16.48 2.35
N LYS A 255 -15.14 -16.48 2.11
CA LYS A 255 -15.73 -17.15 0.94
C LYS A 255 -15.23 -16.55 -0.36
N GLY A 256 -15.10 -15.23 -0.44
CA GLY A 256 -14.52 -14.52 -1.58
C GLY A 256 -13.10 -15.00 -1.89
N VAL A 257 -12.20 -15.00 -0.89
CA VAL A 257 -10.82 -15.49 -1.04
C VAL A 257 -10.80 -16.94 -1.54
N ASN A 258 -11.58 -17.84 -0.93
CA ASN A 258 -11.64 -19.24 -1.34
C ASN A 258 -12.15 -19.41 -2.78
N ARG A 259 -13.19 -18.66 -3.17
CA ARG A 259 -13.72 -18.67 -4.54
C ARG A 259 -12.67 -18.22 -5.54
N TYR A 260 -12.04 -17.07 -5.33
CA TYR A 260 -11.05 -16.55 -6.27
C TYR A 260 -9.78 -17.40 -6.30
N SER A 261 -9.39 -18.05 -5.19
CA SER A 261 -8.29 -19.01 -5.17
C SER A 261 -8.58 -20.23 -6.07
N ARG A 262 -9.81 -20.77 -6.02
CA ARG A 262 -10.23 -21.87 -6.91
C ARG A 262 -10.27 -21.44 -8.37
N ILE A 263 -10.78 -20.25 -8.66
CA ILE A 263 -10.78 -19.70 -10.03
C ILE A 263 -9.34 -19.51 -10.52
N LEU A 264 -8.45 -18.92 -9.71
CA LEU A 264 -7.03 -18.74 -10.06
C LEU A 264 -6.38 -20.08 -10.37
N SER A 265 -6.59 -21.11 -9.54
CA SER A 265 -6.04 -22.45 -9.78
C SER A 265 -6.48 -22.99 -11.15
N THR A 266 -7.78 -22.94 -11.46
CA THR A 266 -8.29 -23.41 -12.75
C THR A 266 -7.74 -22.63 -13.92
N VAL A 267 -7.72 -21.29 -13.84
CA VAL A 267 -7.22 -20.44 -14.93
C VAL A 267 -5.72 -20.66 -15.13
N ALA A 268 -4.95 -20.77 -14.04
CA ALA A 268 -3.52 -21.06 -14.11
C ALA A 268 -3.25 -22.42 -14.76
N ASP A 269 -3.97 -23.48 -14.37
CA ASP A 269 -3.86 -24.81 -14.99
C ASP A 269 -4.16 -24.77 -16.48
N VAL A 270 -5.27 -24.15 -16.88
CA VAL A 270 -5.65 -24.05 -18.30
C VAL A 270 -4.63 -23.22 -19.09
N CYS A 271 -4.07 -22.15 -18.51
CA CYS A 271 -2.99 -21.40 -19.13
C CYS A 271 -1.70 -22.24 -19.25
N LEU A 272 -1.34 -23.02 -18.24
CA LEU A 272 -0.19 -23.92 -18.28
C LEU A 272 -0.36 -25.00 -19.35
N PHE A 273 -1.53 -25.64 -19.46
CA PHE A 273 -1.79 -26.66 -20.49
C PHE A 273 -1.84 -26.08 -21.90
N SER A 274 -2.52 -24.93 -22.08
CA SER A 274 -2.71 -24.35 -23.41
C SER A 274 -1.47 -23.64 -23.96
N MET A 275 -0.62 -23.11 -23.09
CA MET A 275 0.54 -22.29 -23.50
C MET A 275 1.88 -22.95 -23.18
N ALA A 276 1.92 -23.98 -22.32
CA ALA A 276 3.13 -24.69 -21.92
C ALA A 276 4.29 -23.74 -21.57
N GLY A 277 5.51 -24.04 -22.03
CA GLY A 277 6.69 -23.19 -21.82
C GLY A 277 6.57 -21.77 -22.40
N ASN A 278 5.58 -21.49 -23.26
CA ASN A 278 5.33 -20.14 -23.78
C ASN A 278 4.69 -19.22 -22.76
N LEU A 279 4.08 -19.76 -21.68
CA LEU A 279 3.48 -18.94 -20.63
C LEU A 279 4.53 -18.02 -19.98
N LYS A 280 5.75 -18.53 -19.78
CA LYS A 280 6.89 -17.76 -19.26
C LYS A 280 7.28 -16.60 -20.19
N ARG A 281 7.08 -16.76 -21.51
CA ARG A 281 7.34 -15.72 -22.53
C ARG A 281 6.19 -14.71 -22.65
N LYS A 282 5.01 -15.04 -22.14
CA LYS A 282 3.80 -14.19 -22.20
C LYS A 282 3.66 -13.39 -20.91
N GLU A 283 4.62 -12.48 -20.72
CA GLU A 283 4.80 -11.71 -19.48
C GLU A 283 3.55 -10.96 -19.02
N LEU A 284 2.69 -10.50 -19.95
CA LEU A 284 1.44 -9.81 -19.60
C LEU A 284 0.40 -10.74 -18.96
N ILE A 285 0.23 -11.97 -19.47
CA ILE A 285 -0.71 -12.94 -18.90
C ILE A 285 -0.15 -13.44 -17.57
N SER A 286 1.14 -13.78 -17.53
CA SER A 286 1.85 -14.16 -16.30
C SER A 286 1.72 -13.07 -15.22
N GLY A 287 1.96 -11.82 -15.59
CA GLY A 287 1.86 -10.68 -14.68
C GLY A 287 0.45 -10.49 -14.12
N ARG A 288 -0.60 -10.69 -14.92
CA ARG A 288 -2.01 -10.60 -14.46
C ARG A 288 -2.38 -11.76 -13.52
N LEU A 289 -1.88 -12.97 -13.77
CA LEU A 289 -2.03 -14.08 -12.82
C LEU A 289 -1.28 -13.78 -11.51
N GLY A 290 -0.12 -13.12 -11.60
CA GLY A 290 0.62 -12.59 -10.47
C GLY A 290 -0.15 -11.54 -9.68
N ASP A 291 -0.88 -10.63 -10.35
CA ASP A 291 -1.76 -9.66 -9.69
C ASP A 291 -2.88 -10.33 -8.90
N ILE A 292 -3.50 -11.37 -9.48
CA ILE A 292 -4.59 -12.10 -8.81
C ILE A 292 -4.04 -12.79 -7.56
N LEU A 293 -2.91 -13.51 -7.68
CA LEU A 293 -2.24 -14.14 -6.54
C LEU A 293 -1.88 -13.12 -5.46
N SER A 294 -1.36 -11.97 -5.87
CA SER A 294 -0.98 -10.89 -4.95
C SER A 294 -2.19 -10.34 -4.19
N ASN A 295 -3.28 -10.01 -4.88
CA ASN A 295 -4.49 -9.50 -4.24
C ASN A 295 -5.16 -10.54 -3.34
N LEU A 296 -5.06 -11.84 -3.66
CA LEU A 296 -5.49 -12.92 -2.76
C LEU A 296 -4.66 -12.93 -1.47
N PHE A 297 -3.34 -12.78 -1.58
CA PHE A 297 -2.45 -12.71 -0.42
C PHE A 297 -2.73 -11.45 0.42
N ILE A 298 -2.86 -10.29 -0.21
CA ILE A 298 -3.16 -9.01 0.47
C ILE A 298 -4.52 -9.10 1.20
N ALA A 299 -5.57 -9.61 0.54
CA ALA A 299 -6.87 -9.79 1.18
C ALA A 299 -6.79 -10.75 2.38
N SER A 300 -6.02 -11.83 2.26
CA SER A 300 -5.79 -12.78 3.37
C SER A 300 -5.03 -12.12 4.52
N ALA A 301 -4.05 -11.26 4.21
CA ALA A 301 -3.31 -10.50 5.21
C ALA A 301 -4.20 -9.51 5.96
N CYS A 302 -5.07 -8.78 5.24
CA CYS A 302 -6.07 -7.89 5.86
C CYS A 302 -7.00 -8.66 6.82
N LEU A 303 -7.49 -9.83 6.39
CA LEU A 303 -8.34 -10.67 7.24
C LEU A 303 -7.59 -11.19 8.47
N LYS A 304 -6.30 -11.53 8.34
CA LYS A 304 -5.47 -11.95 9.47
C LYS A 304 -5.23 -10.80 10.45
N GLN A 305 -4.89 -9.60 9.95
CA GLN A 305 -4.71 -8.42 10.79
C GLN A 305 -6.00 -8.06 11.54
N TYR A 306 -7.17 -8.17 10.91
CA TYR A 306 -8.45 -8.01 11.58
C TYR A 306 -8.68 -9.08 12.66
N TYR A 307 -8.37 -10.35 12.34
CA TYR A 307 -8.53 -11.46 13.27
C TYR A 307 -7.69 -11.32 14.54
N ASP A 308 -6.48 -10.76 14.43
CA ASP A 308 -5.57 -10.54 15.56
C ASP A 308 -5.83 -9.20 16.29
N GLY A 309 -6.56 -8.28 15.65
CA GLY A 309 -6.73 -6.90 16.10
C GLY A 309 -7.91 -6.68 17.06
N ALA A 310 -8.29 -5.40 17.20
CA ALA A 310 -9.30 -4.94 18.16
C ALA A 310 -10.75 -5.29 17.79
N LYS A 311 -11.02 -5.72 16.56
CA LYS A 311 -12.35 -6.16 16.06
C LYS A 311 -13.48 -5.15 16.33
N SER A 312 -13.20 -3.85 16.19
CA SER A 312 -14.23 -2.82 16.30
C SER A 312 -15.05 -2.67 15.02
N ALA A 313 -16.18 -1.95 15.10
CA ALA A 313 -17.02 -1.62 13.95
C ALA A 313 -16.27 -0.81 12.86
N ASP A 314 -15.30 0.00 13.27
CA ASP A 314 -14.45 0.78 12.38
C ASP A 314 -13.38 -0.11 11.72
N ASP A 315 -12.79 -1.03 12.47
CA ASP A 315 -11.80 -1.98 11.95
C ASP A 315 -12.40 -2.90 10.87
N ILE A 316 -13.61 -3.43 11.11
CA ILE A 316 -14.28 -4.29 10.12
C ILE A 316 -14.66 -3.50 8.87
N ARG A 317 -15.02 -2.22 8.99
CA ARG A 317 -15.32 -1.35 7.84
C ARG A 317 -14.09 -1.16 6.97
N LEU A 318 -12.95 -0.81 7.57
CA LEU A 318 -11.68 -0.67 6.87
C LEU A 318 -11.24 -2.00 6.22
N THR A 319 -11.38 -3.11 6.95
CA THR A 319 -11.04 -4.46 6.46
C THR A 319 -11.89 -4.84 5.26
N LYS A 320 -13.21 -4.62 5.32
CA LYS A 320 -14.14 -4.87 4.21
C LYS A 320 -13.75 -4.06 2.98
N ALA A 321 -13.52 -2.76 3.13
CA ALA A 321 -13.12 -1.89 2.02
C ALA A 321 -11.78 -2.33 1.39
N ALA A 322 -10.80 -2.75 2.19
CA ALA A 322 -9.52 -3.27 1.69
C ALA A 322 -9.69 -4.59 0.90
N CYS A 323 -10.48 -5.54 1.43
CA CYS A 323 -10.77 -6.79 0.75
C CYS A 323 -11.60 -6.59 -0.53
N GLU A 324 -12.58 -5.68 -0.52
CA GLU A 324 -13.39 -5.33 -1.69
C GLU A 324 -12.54 -4.73 -2.81
N THR A 325 -11.61 -3.83 -2.49
CA THR A 325 -10.62 -3.32 -3.44
C THR A 325 -9.78 -4.46 -4.05
N CYS A 326 -9.32 -5.42 -3.24
CA CYS A 326 -8.59 -6.58 -3.74
C CYS A 326 -9.45 -7.45 -4.68
N PHE A 327 -10.71 -7.71 -4.32
CA PHE A 327 -11.61 -8.50 -5.16
C PHE A 327 -11.97 -7.81 -6.48
N TYR A 328 -12.11 -6.49 -6.45
CA TYR A 328 -12.30 -5.69 -7.66
C TYR A 328 -11.09 -5.80 -8.62
N GLU A 329 -9.87 -5.64 -8.11
CA GLU A 329 -8.65 -5.77 -8.92
C GLU A 329 -8.42 -7.21 -9.42
N ILE A 330 -8.84 -8.22 -8.66
CA ILE A 330 -8.85 -9.63 -9.09
C ILE A 330 -9.78 -9.82 -10.31
N GLU A 331 -11.03 -9.37 -10.25
CA GLU A 331 -11.97 -9.53 -11.36
C GLU A 331 -11.53 -8.75 -12.60
N LYS A 332 -11.00 -7.53 -12.41
CA LYS A 332 -10.39 -6.74 -13.48
C LYS A 332 -9.21 -7.47 -14.14
N SER A 333 -8.38 -8.14 -13.36
CA SER A 333 -7.26 -8.94 -13.88
C SER A 333 -7.75 -10.17 -14.66
N PHE A 334 -8.79 -10.87 -14.18
CA PHE A 334 -9.42 -11.98 -14.92
C PHE A 334 -10.05 -11.51 -16.24
N ALA A 335 -10.77 -10.39 -16.23
CA ALA A 335 -11.35 -9.80 -17.43
C ALA A 335 -10.27 -9.54 -18.49
N ASN A 336 -9.15 -8.96 -18.07
CA ASN A 336 -8.01 -8.71 -18.94
C ASN A 336 -7.34 -10.00 -19.44
N ILE A 337 -7.22 -11.04 -18.62
CA ILE A 337 -6.72 -12.35 -19.06
C ILE A 337 -7.62 -12.90 -20.16
N PHE A 338 -8.93 -13.02 -19.92
CA PHE A 338 -9.85 -13.61 -20.89
C PHE A 338 -9.88 -12.83 -22.19
N ALA A 339 -9.89 -11.49 -22.14
CA ALA A 339 -9.83 -10.64 -23.34
C ALA A 339 -8.60 -10.91 -24.23
N ASN A 340 -7.51 -11.43 -23.65
CA ASN A 340 -6.22 -11.62 -24.32
C ASN A 340 -5.82 -13.10 -24.52
N LEU A 341 -6.67 -14.06 -24.17
CA LEU A 341 -6.46 -15.47 -24.52
C LEU A 341 -6.64 -15.66 -26.02
N SER A 342 -5.64 -16.18 -26.72
CA SER A 342 -5.64 -16.30 -28.19
C SER A 342 -6.71 -17.25 -28.72
N ASN A 343 -6.99 -18.35 -28.00
CA ASN A 343 -7.98 -19.33 -28.39
C ASN A 343 -9.39 -18.89 -27.92
N PRO A 344 -10.34 -18.64 -28.85
CA PRO A 344 -11.69 -18.19 -28.49
C PRO A 344 -12.47 -19.24 -27.69
N PHE A 345 -12.30 -20.54 -27.98
CA PHE A 345 -12.99 -21.60 -27.24
C PHE A 345 -12.55 -21.63 -25.78
N ILE A 346 -11.24 -21.53 -25.52
CA ILE A 346 -10.70 -21.44 -24.15
C ILE A 346 -11.18 -20.15 -23.49
N ARG A 347 -11.14 -19.02 -24.20
CA ARG A 347 -11.61 -17.72 -23.70
C ARG A 347 -13.06 -17.77 -23.21
N TYR A 348 -13.99 -18.19 -24.07
CA TYR A 348 -15.42 -18.18 -23.75
C TYR A 348 -15.78 -19.31 -22.78
N GLY A 349 -15.22 -20.51 -22.96
CA GLY A 349 -15.46 -21.65 -22.09
C GLY A 349 -14.98 -21.41 -20.66
N LEU A 350 -13.74 -20.92 -20.50
CA LEU A 350 -13.19 -20.65 -19.17
C LEU A 350 -13.95 -19.52 -18.46
N ARG A 351 -14.33 -18.47 -19.20
CA ARG A 351 -15.18 -17.39 -18.65
C ARG A 351 -16.55 -17.92 -18.22
N LEU A 352 -17.19 -18.76 -19.02
CA LEU A 352 -18.50 -19.35 -18.68
C LEU A 352 -18.43 -20.21 -17.42
N VAL A 353 -17.39 -21.03 -17.27
CA VAL A 353 -17.24 -21.91 -16.11
C VAL A 353 -16.88 -21.15 -14.83
N THR A 354 -16.08 -20.08 -14.93
CA THR A 354 -15.60 -19.34 -13.75
C THR A 354 -16.49 -18.16 -13.36
N PHE A 355 -17.08 -17.49 -14.35
CA PHE A 355 -17.92 -16.30 -14.20
C PHE A 355 -19.18 -16.40 -15.09
N PRO A 356 -20.07 -17.38 -14.87
CA PRO A 356 -21.25 -17.60 -15.72
C PRO A 356 -22.18 -16.39 -15.75
N LEU A 357 -22.31 -15.68 -14.63
CA LEU A 357 -23.14 -14.47 -14.49
C LEU A 357 -22.36 -13.17 -14.80
N GLY A 358 -21.07 -13.27 -15.13
CA GLY A 358 -20.18 -12.13 -15.38
C GLY A 358 -19.32 -11.71 -14.19
N PHE A 359 -18.73 -10.52 -14.28
CA PHE A 359 -17.97 -9.87 -13.21
C PHE A 359 -18.91 -8.96 -12.43
N HIS A 360 -18.87 -9.01 -11.10
CA HIS A 360 -19.85 -8.37 -10.23
C HIS A 360 -19.22 -7.51 -9.15
N LYS A 361 -17.91 -7.64 -8.91
CA LYS A 361 -17.24 -6.84 -7.89
C LYS A 361 -17.12 -5.41 -8.37
N LYS A 362 -17.45 -4.51 -7.45
CA LYS A 362 -17.37 -3.06 -7.59
C LYS A 362 -16.31 -2.56 -6.62
N PRO A 363 -15.71 -1.38 -6.86
CA PRO A 363 -14.92 -0.72 -5.85
C PRO A 363 -15.75 -0.49 -4.56
N PRO A 364 -15.09 -0.23 -3.41
CA PRO A 364 -15.78 0.13 -2.17
C PRO A 364 -16.76 1.28 -2.40
N LYS A 365 -17.89 1.26 -1.71
CA LYS A 365 -18.92 2.30 -1.84
C LYS A 365 -18.39 3.64 -1.33
N ASP A 366 -18.79 4.72 -1.99
CA ASP A 366 -18.41 6.08 -1.59
C ASP A 366 -18.78 6.37 -0.13
N THR A 367 -19.90 5.84 0.37
CA THR A 367 -20.31 5.96 1.78
C THR A 367 -19.29 5.37 2.75
N ASP A 368 -18.70 4.22 2.40
CA ASP A 368 -17.70 3.56 3.23
C ASP A 368 -16.35 4.29 3.13
N VAL A 369 -15.98 4.73 1.93
CA VAL A 369 -14.76 5.53 1.69
C VAL A 369 -14.79 6.85 2.46
N ILE A 370 -15.90 7.59 2.39
CA ILE A 370 -16.08 8.85 3.13
C ILE A 370 -16.06 8.61 4.64
N ALA A 371 -16.69 7.54 5.12
CA ALA A 371 -16.67 7.25 6.54
C ALA A 371 -15.26 6.89 7.04
N ILE A 372 -14.50 6.08 6.28
CA ILE A 372 -13.11 5.76 6.59
C ILE A 372 -12.24 7.03 6.58
N ALA A 373 -12.46 7.94 5.63
CA ALA A 373 -11.79 9.24 5.61
C ALA A 373 -12.05 10.03 6.90
N GLY A 374 -13.30 10.07 7.36
CA GLY A 374 -13.68 10.67 8.63
C GLY A 374 -12.87 10.15 9.81
N LEU A 375 -12.64 8.83 9.87
CA LEU A 375 -11.89 8.19 10.94
C LEU A 375 -10.43 8.64 11.03
N ILE A 376 -9.78 8.96 9.90
CA ILE A 376 -8.38 9.41 9.89
C ILE A 376 -8.23 10.93 10.04
N THR A 377 -9.33 11.69 9.96
CA THR A 377 -9.35 13.16 10.13
C THR A 377 -9.52 13.60 11.59
N ALA A 378 -9.78 12.67 12.50
CA ALA A 378 -9.96 12.91 13.92
C ALA A 378 -9.10 11.96 14.76
N LYS A 379 -8.99 12.22 16.06
CA LYS A 379 -8.26 11.36 17.01
C LYS A 379 -9.06 10.10 17.38
N THR A 380 -9.26 9.23 16.41
CA THR A 380 -9.93 7.94 16.59
C THR A 380 -8.93 6.84 16.97
N ASN A 381 -9.41 5.79 17.63
CA ASN A 381 -8.58 4.61 17.92
C ASN A 381 -8.07 3.95 16.64
N LEU A 382 -8.88 3.92 15.58
CA LEU A 382 -8.46 3.38 14.28
C LEU A 382 -7.27 4.16 13.71
N ARG A 383 -7.31 5.50 13.75
CA ARG A 383 -6.20 6.34 13.28
C ARG A 383 -4.92 6.07 14.07
N GLU A 384 -5.01 6.01 15.40
CA GLU A 384 -3.82 5.77 16.23
C GLU A 384 -3.24 4.36 16.02
N ASN A 385 -4.09 3.34 15.89
CA ASN A 385 -3.65 1.99 15.56
C ASN A 385 -2.97 1.92 14.18
N LEU A 386 -3.59 2.53 13.17
CA LEU A 386 -3.09 2.56 11.80
C LEU A 386 -1.79 3.36 11.67
N THR A 387 -1.53 4.30 12.57
CA THR A 387 -0.34 5.18 12.55
C THR A 387 0.64 4.94 13.70
N SER A 388 0.51 3.80 14.37
CA SER A 388 1.25 3.45 15.59
C SER A 388 2.77 3.38 15.42
N SER A 389 3.26 3.18 14.19
CA SER A 389 4.71 3.14 13.92
C SER A 389 5.31 4.52 13.60
N VAL A 390 4.50 5.59 13.58
CA VAL A 390 4.97 6.95 13.29
C VAL A 390 5.45 7.62 14.58
N PHE A 391 6.75 7.87 14.66
CA PHE A 391 7.35 8.63 15.74
C PHE A 391 7.14 10.14 15.54
N VAL A 392 6.68 10.85 16.57
CA VAL A 392 6.33 12.28 16.51
C VAL A 392 7.12 13.07 17.57
N PRO A 393 8.40 13.41 17.32
CA PRO A 393 9.19 14.20 18.25
C PRO A 393 8.82 15.68 18.20
N GLU A 394 8.94 16.40 19.31
CA GLU A 394 8.70 17.86 19.31
C GLU A 394 9.73 18.62 18.46
N LYS A 395 10.99 18.17 18.48
CA LYS A 395 12.10 18.74 17.68
C LYS A 395 12.94 17.62 17.08
N VAL A 396 13.46 17.87 15.87
CA VAL A 396 14.43 16.99 15.21
C VAL A 396 15.82 17.59 15.32
N LEU A 397 16.80 16.77 15.72
CA LEU A 397 18.21 17.15 15.74
C LEU A 397 18.66 17.63 14.36
N LYS A 398 19.28 18.81 14.28
CA LYS A 398 19.77 19.44 13.04
C LYS A 398 18.69 19.95 12.07
N SER A 399 17.42 20.08 12.49
CA SER A 399 16.42 20.80 11.68
C SER A 399 16.57 22.32 11.81
N LYS A 400 16.32 23.05 10.72
CA LYS A 400 16.17 24.51 10.73
C LYS A 400 14.80 24.97 11.25
N THR A 401 13.84 24.05 11.37
CA THR A 401 12.50 24.35 11.91
C THR A 401 12.52 24.39 13.44
N ARG A 402 11.75 25.31 14.03
CA ARG A 402 11.62 25.42 15.50
C ARG A 402 10.99 24.17 16.12
N TYR A 403 10.08 23.54 15.39
CA TYR A 403 9.36 22.32 15.75
C TYR A 403 9.30 21.38 14.55
N GLU A 404 9.13 20.09 14.81
CA GLU A 404 8.93 19.09 13.77
C GLU A 404 7.53 19.24 13.11
N PRO A 405 7.42 19.18 11.77
CA PRO A 405 6.15 19.40 11.06
C PRO A 405 4.98 18.48 11.46
N VAL A 406 5.22 17.17 11.65
CA VAL A 406 4.20 16.22 12.12
C VAL A 406 3.73 16.58 13.52
N PHE A 407 4.64 16.97 14.42
CA PHE A 407 4.28 17.45 15.77
C PHE A 407 3.37 18.68 15.71
N CYS A 408 3.70 19.67 14.87
CA CYS A 408 2.86 20.86 14.66
C CYS A 408 1.45 20.48 14.17
N ILE A 409 1.35 19.52 13.26
CA ILE A 409 0.07 19.02 12.74
C ILE A 409 -0.77 18.38 13.84
N GLU A 410 -0.18 17.52 14.67
CA GLU A 410 -0.93 16.88 15.77
C GLU A 410 -1.44 17.92 16.78
N LYS A 411 -0.63 18.92 17.12
CA LYS A 411 -1.04 20.01 18.03
C LYS A 411 -2.11 20.90 17.43
N ALA A 412 -2.02 21.20 16.14
CA ALA A 412 -3.06 21.95 15.43
C ALA A 412 -4.36 21.15 15.35
N LEU A 413 -4.31 19.83 15.12
CA LEU A 413 -5.49 18.97 15.12
C LEU A 413 -6.20 19.01 16.48
N ASP A 414 -5.45 18.88 17.58
CA ASP A 414 -5.97 19.02 18.95
C ASP A 414 -6.72 20.33 19.14
N ALA A 415 -6.08 21.43 18.76
CA ALA A 415 -6.65 22.77 18.93
C ALA A 415 -7.89 23.00 18.05
N VAL A 416 -7.92 22.43 16.83
CA VAL A 416 -9.09 22.52 15.95
C VAL A 416 -10.26 21.76 16.55
N ILE A 417 -10.05 20.51 16.99
CA ILE A 417 -11.10 19.69 17.60
C ILE A 417 -11.65 20.35 18.88
N SER A 418 -10.78 20.89 19.75
CA SER A 418 -11.22 21.54 20.98
C SER A 418 -12.04 22.80 20.75
N CYS A 419 -11.86 23.48 19.61
CA CYS A 419 -12.60 24.71 19.28
C CYS A 419 -13.90 24.47 18.51
N GLU A 420 -14.22 23.24 18.10
CA GLU A 420 -15.45 22.95 17.34
C GLU A 420 -16.75 23.39 18.05
N PRO A 421 -16.90 23.23 19.39
CA PRO A 421 -18.07 23.74 20.09
C PRO A 421 -18.17 25.27 20.03
N ILE A 422 -17.03 25.96 20.08
CA ILE A 422 -16.94 27.42 20.01
C ILE A 422 -17.30 27.89 18.60
N ASP A 423 -16.77 27.24 17.56
CA ASP A 423 -17.12 27.53 16.17
C ASP A 423 -18.61 27.35 15.89
N LYS A 424 -19.24 26.34 16.49
CA LYS A 424 -20.71 26.15 16.40
C LYS A 424 -21.47 27.30 17.05
N LYS A 425 -21.05 27.81 18.21
CA LYS A 425 -21.66 28.99 18.86
C LYS A 425 -21.58 30.22 17.95
N ILE A 426 -20.39 30.49 17.40
CA ILE A 426 -20.16 31.62 16.50
C ILE A 426 -21.04 31.50 15.25
N LYS A 427 -21.06 30.33 14.58
CA LYS A 427 -21.92 30.09 13.41
C LYS A 427 -23.41 30.21 13.72
N GLN A 428 -23.85 29.80 14.91
CA GLN A 428 -25.25 29.99 15.32
C GLN A 428 -25.59 31.47 15.51
N ALA A 429 -24.68 32.26 16.08
CA ALA A 429 -24.86 33.70 16.20
C ALA A 429 -24.89 34.41 14.84
N GLU A 430 -24.04 33.96 13.91
CA GLU A 430 -24.03 34.42 12.51
C GLU A 430 -25.36 34.13 11.81
N LYS A 431 -25.88 32.90 11.91
CA LYS A 431 -27.20 32.54 11.39
C LYS A 431 -28.36 33.34 12.02
N LYS A 432 -28.20 33.77 13.27
CA LYS A 432 -29.15 34.65 13.98
C LYS A 432 -28.99 36.13 13.61
N GLY A 433 -28.11 36.46 12.68
CA GLY A 433 -27.89 37.82 12.19
C GLY A 433 -27.12 38.72 13.16
N ARG A 434 -26.45 38.18 14.18
CA ARG A 434 -25.76 38.99 15.21
C ARG A 434 -24.56 39.76 14.71
N PHE A 435 -24.06 39.45 13.52
CA PHE A 435 -22.91 40.10 12.88
C PHE A 435 -23.30 40.89 11.61
N VAL A 436 -24.59 41.04 11.32
CA VAL A 436 -25.07 41.75 10.13
C VAL A 436 -24.65 43.21 10.20
N ASN A 437 -24.13 43.74 9.08
CA ASN A 437 -23.58 45.10 8.95
C ASN A 437 -22.33 45.39 9.81
N ASN A 438 -21.64 44.36 10.33
CA ASN A 438 -20.35 44.55 11.00
C ASN A 438 -19.18 44.31 10.02
N PRO A 439 -18.47 45.37 9.57
CA PRO A 439 -17.34 45.22 8.65
C PRO A 439 -16.15 44.48 9.28
N ASN A 440 -16.08 44.39 10.61
CA ASN A 440 -15.03 43.68 11.33
C ASN A 440 -15.38 42.20 11.56
N ALA A 441 -16.58 41.73 11.23
CA ALA A 441 -16.95 40.32 11.35
C ALA A 441 -16.49 39.49 10.14
N ASN A 442 -15.23 39.68 9.72
CA ASN A 442 -14.60 38.87 8.68
C ASN A 442 -14.07 37.54 9.26
N VAL A 443 -13.67 36.59 8.41
CA VAL A 443 -13.21 35.24 8.85
C VAL A 443 -12.08 35.27 9.88
N ARG A 444 -11.22 36.30 9.88
CA ARG A 444 -10.10 36.44 10.80
C ARG A 444 -10.53 37.01 12.15
N ASP A 445 -11.42 37.98 12.13
CA ASP A 445 -11.71 38.82 13.29
C ASP A 445 -13.06 38.47 13.97
N ILE A 446 -13.86 37.58 13.37
CA ILE A 446 -15.18 37.17 13.88
C ILE A 446 -15.15 36.64 15.32
N ALA A 447 -14.04 36.02 15.75
CA ALA A 447 -13.90 35.54 17.12
C ALA A 447 -13.80 36.71 18.13
N GLU A 448 -13.10 37.79 17.77
CA GLU A 448 -12.99 38.98 18.62
C GLU A 448 -14.33 39.72 18.70
N GLU A 449 -15.05 39.81 17.58
CA GLU A 449 -16.40 40.37 17.56
C GLU A 449 -17.40 39.51 18.35
N ALA A 450 -17.28 38.18 18.27
CA ALA A 450 -18.10 37.28 19.08
C ALA A 450 -17.86 37.48 20.58
N PHE A 451 -16.62 37.74 20.99
CA PHE A 451 -16.28 38.06 22.37
C PHE A 451 -16.87 39.41 22.80
N LYS A 452 -16.74 40.47 21.98
CA LYS A 452 -17.32 41.79 22.25
C LYS A 452 -18.84 41.74 22.45
N LEU A 453 -19.52 40.87 21.71
CA LEU A 453 -20.97 40.64 21.80
C LEU A 453 -21.38 39.65 22.92
N GLY A 454 -20.43 39.18 23.73
CA GLY A 454 -20.68 38.23 24.82
C GLY A 454 -21.16 36.84 24.36
N ILE A 455 -20.86 36.46 23.12
CA ILE A 455 -21.23 35.15 22.55
C ILE A 455 -20.27 34.06 23.03
N ILE A 456 -19.01 34.41 23.26
CA ILE A 456 -17.95 33.52 23.75
C ILE A 456 -17.23 34.15 24.94
N SER A 457 -16.65 33.33 25.83
CA SER A 457 -15.88 33.80 26.99
C SER A 457 -14.44 34.19 26.66
N ASP A 458 -13.72 34.77 27.62
CA ASP A 458 -12.30 35.12 27.47
C ASP A 458 -11.42 33.86 27.34
N GLU A 459 -11.76 32.79 28.06
CA GLU A 459 -11.08 31.49 27.91
C GLU A 459 -11.32 30.89 26.52
N GLU A 460 -12.56 30.99 26.00
CA GLU A 460 -12.89 30.53 24.65
C GLU A 460 -12.17 31.34 23.57
N LEU A 461 -12.07 32.66 23.73
CA LEU A 461 -11.30 33.52 22.83
C LEU A 461 -9.81 33.13 22.83
N THR A 462 -9.24 32.87 24.01
CA THR A 462 -7.84 32.45 24.14
C THR A 462 -7.57 31.12 23.43
N LEU A 463 -8.49 30.15 23.54
CA LEU A 463 -8.42 28.88 22.83
C LEU A 463 -8.46 29.07 21.31
N VAL A 464 -9.35 29.94 20.81
CA VAL A 464 -9.46 30.24 19.38
C VAL A 464 -8.19 30.91 18.84
N LYS A 465 -7.62 31.87 19.58
CA LYS A 465 -6.35 32.52 19.21
C LYS A 465 -5.22 31.50 19.11
N LYS A 466 -5.09 30.62 20.11
CA LYS A 466 -4.09 29.55 20.12
C LYS A 466 -4.28 28.55 18.96
N ARG A 467 -5.52 28.18 18.65
CA ARG A 467 -5.83 27.35 17.48
C ARG A 467 -5.38 28.03 16.19
N ASP A 468 -5.68 29.32 16.02
CA ASP A 468 -5.36 30.03 14.79
C ASP A 468 -3.85 30.21 14.59
N GLU A 469 -3.09 30.41 15.66
CA GLU A 469 -1.62 30.38 15.64
C GLU A 469 -1.08 29.02 15.15
N LEU A 470 -1.55 27.92 15.74
CA LEU A 470 -1.13 26.56 15.38
C LEU A 470 -1.57 26.19 13.95
N ARG A 471 -2.79 26.56 13.57
CA ARG A 471 -3.31 26.38 12.21
C ARG A 471 -2.45 27.14 11.21
N ASN A 472 -2.11 28.40 11.50
CA ASN A 472 -1.27 29.21 10.62
C ASN A 472 0.12 28.59 10.47
N LEU A 473 0.72 28.09 11.55
CA LEU A 473 2.01 27.39 11.50
C LEU A 473 1.97 26.16 10.57
N VAL A 474 0.86 25.42 10.54
CA VAL A 474 0.70 24.24 9.68
C VAL A 474 0.40 24.62 8.22
N ILE A 475 -0.41 25.66 8.01
CA ILE A 475 -0.89 26.04 6.67
C ILE A 475 0.13 26.85 5.87
N HIS A 476 0.98 27.63 6.53
CA HIS A 476 2.00 28.42 5.83
C HIS A 476 2.94 27.49 5.06
N VAL A 477 3.24 27.90 3.82
CA VAL A 477 4.26 27.27 2.98
C VAL A 477 5.61 27.91 3.28
N ASP A 478 6.68 27.15 3.10
CA ASP A 478 8.03 27.70 3.24
C ASP A 478 8.28 28.80 2.21
N GLU A 479 8.89 29.89 2.66
CA GLU A 479 9.29 31.01 1.80
C GLU A 479 10.73 30.83 1.34
N PHE A 480 10.97 31.10 0.06
CA PHE A 480 12.31 31.08 -0.53
C PHE A 480 12.62 32.43 -1.15
N ASP A 481 13.81 32.95 -0.90
CA ASP A 481 14.29 34.20 -1.49
C ASP A 481 14.32 34.09 -3.03
N SER A 482 13.87 35.14 -3.71
CA SER A 482 14.06 35.42 -5.14
C SER A 482 15.48 35.13 -5.68
N SER A 483 16.49 35.13 -4.80
CA SER A 483 17.89 34.80 -5.12
C SER A 483 18.21 33.30 -5.25
N LEU A 484 17.24 32.39 -5.30
CA LEU A 484 17.43 30.95 -5.54
C LEU A 484 18.38 30.62 -6.73
N SER A 485 18.50 31.52 -7.71
CA SER A 485 19.47 31.45 -8.82
C SER A 485 20.95 31.51 -8.40
N LYS A 486 21.25 31.97 -7.17
CA LYS A 486 22.60 32.06 -6.58
C LYS A 486 23.00 30.85 -5.76
N ILE A 487 22.17 29.81 -5.66
CA ILE A 487 22.57 28.53 -5.07
C ILE A 487 23.70 27.97 -5.94
N LYS A 488 24.94 28.15 -5.45
CA LYS A 488 26.17 27.71 -6.11
C LYS A 488 26.00 26.25 -6.53
N LYS A 489 26.08 25.98 -7.83
CA LYS A 489 26.39 24.65 -8.34
C LYS A 489 27.57 24.13 -7.51
N PRO A 490 27.52 22.89 -6.96
CA PRO A 490 28.62 22.36 -6.19
C PRO A 490 29.87 22.51 -7.05
N ASN A 491 30.90 23.18 -6.51
CA ASN A 491 32.15 23.46 -7.20
C ASN A 491 32.53 22.24 -8.04
N GLN A 492 32.45 22.38 -9.37
CA GLN A 492 33.20 21.53 -10.28
C GLN A 492 34.67 21.83 -9.98
N LYS A 493 35.22 21.22 -8.93
CA LYS A 493 36.66 20.99 -8.86
C LYS A 493 36.96 20.02 -10.00
N SER A 494 37.18 20.61 -11.17
CA SER A 494 38.04 20.15 -12.25
C SER A 494 38.96 19.02 -11.79
N THR A 495 38.53 17.77 -11.93
CA THR A 495 39.44 16.63 -12.11
C THR A 495 39.94 16.68 -13.55
N ARG A 496 40.70 17.72 -13.85
CA ARG A 496 41.62 17.81 -14.99
C ARG A 496 42.90 18.39 -14.43
N LYS A 497 43.84 17.48 -14.16
CA LYS A 497 45.27 17.56 -13.78
C LYS A 497 45.47 16.34 -12.89
N SER A 498 46.20 15.30 -13.24
CA SER A 498 47.36 15.17 -14.14
C SER A 498 47.69 13.69 -14.32
N ALA A 499 48.17 13.35 -15.52
CA ALA A 499 49.00 12.19 -15.91
C ALA A 499 48.52 10.77 -15.54
#